data_AF-A0A3N9UY09-F1
#
_entry.id   AF-A0A3N9UY09-F1
#
_cell.length_a   1.000
_cell.length_b   1.000
_cell.length_c   1.000
_cell.angle_alpha   90.00
_cell.angle_beta   90.00
_cell.angle_gamma   90.00
#
_symmetry.space_group_name_H-M   'P 1'
#
loop_
_entity.id
_entity.type
_entity.pdbx_description
1 polymer ?
#
loop_
_entity_poly.entity_id
_entity_poly.type
_entity_poly.pdbx_seq_one_letter_code
_entity_poly.pdbx_strand_id
1 'polypeptide(L)'
;NTARNNSRDGISLEQLAVADVLSNVARKNGQGIFVQSSKKLMISRNNLSENSRYGLRMSSSSGNNVTDNGFYDNEIAGVNLVDCRENFLYHNVLADNSIQNAADNGANQWDAGPKTGGNYWSDHQVQGNPGSAARAIPAKGVDRYPFQDPWGWR
;
A
#
# COMPACT_ATOMS: atom_id res chain seq x y z
N ASN A 1 3.57 6.62 -15.90
CA ASN A 1 2.31 7.11 -16.49
C ASN A 1 1.58 8.05 -15.54
N THR A 2 0.63 8.86 -16.03
CA THR A 2 -0.28 9.66 -15.19
C THR A 2 -1.73 9.31 -15.53
N ALA A 3 -2.47 8.73 -14.59
CA ALA A 3 -3.90 8.41 -14.70
C ALA A 3 -4.71 9.27 -13.74
N ARG A 4 -5.70 10.01 -14.25
CA ARG A 4 -6.44 11.01 -13.46
C ARG A 4 -7.89 11.15 -13.87
N ASN A 5 -8.74 11.51 -12.90
CA ASN A 5 -10.15 11.82 -13.10
C ASN A 5 -10.97 10.67 -13.73
N ASN A 6 -10.59 9.41 -13.48
CA ASN A 6 -11.37 8.25 -13.90
C ASN A 6 -12.43 7.92 -12.84
N SER A 7 -13.67 7.67 -13.25
CA SER A 7 -14.76 7.31 -12.34
C SER A 7 -14.56 5.96 -11.63
N ARG A 8 -13.73 5.08 -12.22
CA ARG A 8 -13.37 3.77 -11.68
C ARG A 8 -11.88 3.70 -11.35
N ASP A 9 -11.09 2.97 -12.10
CA ASP A 9 -9.69 2.69 -11.75
C ASP A 9 -8.75 3.59 -12.56
N GLY A 10 -7.68 4.09 -11.95
CA GLY A 10 -6.61 4.78 -12.68
C GLY A 10 -5.79 3.79 -13.51
N ILE A 11 -5.38 2.69 -12.88
CA ILE A 11 -4.68 1.56 -13.51
C ILE A 11 -5.34 0.26 -13.04
N SER A 12 -5.78 -0.59 -13.97
CA SER A 12 -6.35 -1.92 -13.66
C SER A 12 -5.40 -3.03 -14.08
N LEU A 13 -5.17 -4.00 -13.19
CA LEU A 13 -4.32 -5.17 -13.37
C LEU A 13 -5.11 -6.43 -13.04
N GLU A 14 -5.55 -7.16 -14.05
CA GLU A 14 -6.45 -8.30 -13.89
C GLU A 14 -5.84 -9.56 -14.49
N GLN A 15 -5.80 -10.64 -13.71
CA GLN A 15 -5.35 -11.97 -14.13
C GLN A 15 -3.90 -12.00 -14.66
N LEU A 16 -3.03 -11.15 -14.10
CA LEU A 16 -1.63 -11.06 -14.52
C LEU A 16 -0.72 -12.00 -13.72
N ALA A 17 0.28 -12.55 -14.41
CA ALA A 17 1.26 -13.45 -13.79
C ALA A 17 2.57 -12.77 -13.37
N VAL A 18 2.97 -11.70 -14.08
CA VAL A 18 4.12 -10.84 -13.81
C VAL A 18 3.86 -9.51 -14.52
N ALA A 19 4.05 -8.38 -13.82
CA ALA A 19 4.12 -7.06 -14.44
C ALA A 19 4.78 -6.06 -13.49
N ASP A 20 5.35 -5.01 -14.09
CA ASP A 20 5.99 -3.91 -13.38
C ASP A 20 5.13 -2.64 -13.51
N VAL A 21 4.67 -2.12 -12.37
CA VAL A 21 3.92 -0.87 -12.27
C VAL A 21 4.75 0.11 -11.46
N LEU A 22 5.65 0.78 -12.19
CA LEU A 22 6.70 1.60 -11.61
C LEU A 22 6.49 3.08 -11.92
N SER A 23 6.69 3.94 -10.93
CA SER A 23 6.80 5.40 -11.15
C SER A 23 5.58 6.01 -11.86
N ASN A 24 4.37 5.65 -11.43
CA ASN A 24 3.12 6.21 -11.92
C ASN A 24 2.51 7.20 -10.94
N VAL A 25 1.69 8.10 -11.47
CA VAL A 25 0.80 8.95 -10.69
C VAL A 25 -0.65 8.53 -10.99
N ALA A 26 -1.37 8.04 -9.99
CA ALA A 26 -2.80 7.74 -10.10
C ALA A 26 -3.57 8.58 -9.07
N ARG A 27 -4.17 9.68 -9.54
CA ARG A 27 -4.79 10.69 -8.68
C ARG A 27 -6.22 11.03 -9.09
N LYS A 28 -7.12 11.28 -8.14
CA LYS A 28 -8.52 11.64 -8.42
C LYS A 28 -9.26 10.60 -9.25
N ASN A 29 -9.02 9.32 -8.99
CA ASN A 29 -9.78 8.23 -9.58
C ASN A 29 -10.71 7.61 -8.52
N GLY A 30 -11.54 6.64 -8.88
CA GLY A 30 -12.22 5.79 -7.90
C GLY A 30 -11.22 4.92 -7.13
N GLN A 31 -10.38 4.18 -7.82
CA GLN A 31 -9.18 3.52 -7.27
C GLN A 31 -7.93 4.08 -7.94
N GLY A 32 -6.84 4.28 -7.20
CA GLY A 32 -5.55 4.58 -7.84
C GLY A 32 -5.09 3.41 -8.71
N ILE A 33 -4.84 2.26 -8.06
CA ILE A 33 -4.55 0.98 -8.70
C ILE A 33 -5.54 -0.08 -8.20
N PHE A 34 -6.14 -0.81 -9.14
CA PHE A 34 -6.93 -2.01 -8.86
C PHE A 34 -6.19 -3.26 -9.33
N VAL A 35 -6.10 -4.28 -8.48
CA VAL A 35 -5.46 -5.56 -8.76
C VAL A 35 -6.42 -6.70 -8.43
N GLN A 36 -6.64 -7.60 -9.39
CA GLN A 36 -7.48 -8.77 -9.19
C GLN A 36 -6.83 -10.04 -9.74
N SER A 37 -6.89 -11.12 -8.96
CA SER A 37 -6.45 -12.46 -9.36
C SER A 37 -5.05 -12.49 -9.98
N SER A 38 -4.13 -11.68 -9.45
CA SER A 38 -2.80 -11.48 -10.03
C SER A 38 -1.69 -11.90 -9.08
N LYS A 39 -0.53 -12.19 -9.64
CA LYS A 39 0.66 -12.62 -8.87
C LYS A 39 1.94 -12.00 -9.41
N LYS A 40 2.97 -11.98 -8.55
CA LYS A 40 4.34 -11.55 -8.88
C LYS A 40 4.42 -10.17 -9.57
N LEU A 41 3.56 -9.24 -9.14
CA LEU A 41 3.61 -7.86 -9.56
C LEU A 41 4.65 -7.09 -8.75
N MET A 42 5.36 -6.17 -9.40
CA MET A 42 6.17 -5.16 -8.74
C MET A 42 5.45 -3.81 -8.82
N ILE A 43 4.90 -3.34 -7.71
CA ILE A 43 4.19 -2.06 -7.60
C ILE A 43 5.07 -1.14 -6.78
N SER A 44 5.78 -0.23 -7.43
CA SER A 44 6.77 0.58 -6.73
C SER A 44 6.92 2.01 -7.25
N ARG A 45 7.26 2.94 -6.34
CA ARG A 45 7.47 4.37 -6.65
C ARG A 45 6.23 5.05 -7.23
N ASN A 46 5.03 4.56 -6.92
CA ASN A 46 3.80 5.18 -7.37
C ASN A 46 3.31 6.22 -6.36
N ASN A 47 2.73 7.31 -6.89
CA ASN A 47 1.97 8.27 -6.12
C ASN A 47 0.47 8.01 -6.35
N LEU A 48 -0.22 7.57 -5.30
CA LEU A 48 -1.60 7.10 -5.31
C LEU A 48 -2.43 7.97 -4.37
N SER A 49 -2.82 9.15 -4.86
CA SER A 49 -3.37 10.22 -4.03
C SER A 49 -4.79 10.66 -4.39
N GLU A 50 -5.55 11.15 -3.41
CA GLU A 50 -6.87 11.78 -3.64
C GLU A 50 -7.83 10.92 -4.45
N ASN A 51 -7.80 9.58 -4.31
CA ASN A 51 -8.77 8.72 -4.95
C ASN A 51 -10.01 8.61 -4.06
N SER A 52 -11.21 8.59 -4.67
CA SER A 52 -12.49 8.61 -3.95
C SER A 52 -12.83 7.29 -3.25
N ARG A 53 -11.97 6.26 -3.40
CA ARG A 53 -12.02 5.05 -2.57
C ARG A 53 -10.61 4.72 -2.05
N TYR A 54 -9.86 3.91 -2.78
CA TYR A 54 -8.58 3.40 -2.32
C TYR A 54 -7.41 3.88 -3.18
N GLY A 55 -6.24 4.07 -2.57
CA GLY A 55 -5.01 4.25 -3.32
C GLY A 55 -4.63 2.96 -4.07
N LEU A 56 -4.59 1.83 -3.34
CA LEU A 56 -4.43 0.49 -3.90
C LEU A 56 -5.50 -0.46 -3.35
N ARG A 57 -6.21 -1.13 -4.25
CA ARG A 57 -7.16 -2.20 -3.93
C ARG A 57 -6.71 -3.51 -4.56
N MET A 58 -6.47 -4.54 -3.74
CA MET A 58 -6.09 -5.87 -4.23
C MET A 58 -7.10 -6.95 -3.79
N SER A 59 -7.50 -7.82 -4.71
CA SER A 59 -8.41 -8.94 -4.46
C SER A 59 -7.85 -10.25 -4.97
N SER A 60 -7.91 -11.30 -4.15
CA SER A 60 -7.53 -12.68 -4.53
C SER A 60 -6.14 -12.79 -5.18
N SER A 61 -5.19 -11.99 -4.72
CA SER A 61 -3.87 -11.81 -5.35
C SER A 61 -2.74 -12.21 -4.39
N SER A 62 -1.63 -12.72 -4.93
CA SER A 62 -0.57 -13.29 -4.10
C SER A 62 0.85 -13.09 -4.61
N GLY A 63 1.83 -13.06 -3.70
CA GLY A 63 3.24 -13.00 -4.10
C GLY A 63 3.65 -11.69 -4.78
N ASN A 64 2.96 -10.58 -4.51
CA ASN A 64 3.27 -9.27 -5.07
C ASN A 64 4.16 -8.46 -4.13
N ASN A 65 4.97 -7.58 -4.69
CA ASN A 65 5.85 -6.67 -3.95
C ASN A 65 5.34 -5.22 -4.10
N VAL A 66 4.98 -4.60 -2.99
CA VAL A 66 4.45 -3.23 -2.92
C VAL A 66 5.38 -2.39 -2.05
N THR A 67 6.27 -1.63 -2.68
CA THR A 67 7.36 -0.92 -1.99
C THR A 67 7.57 0.47 -2.56
N ASP A 68 8.04 1.40 -1.74
CA ASP A 68 8.33 2.77 -2.14
C ASP A 68 7.12 3.52 -2.73
N ASN A 69 5.88 3.21 -2.34
CA ASN A 69 4.71 3.94 -2.80
C ASN A 69 4.25 4.98 -1.77
N GLY A 70 3.64 6.06 -2.27
CA GLY A 70 2.97 7.05 -1.45
C GLY A 70 1.46 6.98 -1.62
N PHE A 71 0.74 6.76 -0.52
CA PHE A 71 -0.72 6.66 -0.44
C PHE A 71 -1.27 7.83 0.39
N TYR A 72 -1.83 8.83 -0.29
CA TYR A 72 -2.19 10.12 0.32
C TYR A 72 -3.66 10.46 0.12
N ASP A 73 -4.33 10.96 1.15
CA ASP A 73 -5.64 11.62 1.01
C ASP A 73 -6.72 10.79 0.27
N ASN A 74 -6.68 9.44 0.38
CA ASN A 74 -7.70 8.60 -0.24
C ASN A 74 -8.93 8.49 0.68
N GLU A 75 -10.14 8.63 0.12
CA GLU A 75 -11.37 8.83 0.90
C GLU A 75 -11.79 7.63 1.75
N ILE A 76 -11.38 6.40 1.40
CA ILE A 76 -11.64 5.21 2.21
C ILE A 76 -10.35 4.70 2.84
N ALA A 77 -9.36 4.28 2.04
CA ALA A 77 -8.08 3.85 2.60
C ALA A 77 -6.91 3.98 1.63
N GLY A 78 -5.69 4.06 2.16
CA GLY A 78 -4.49 4.01 1.34
C GLY A 78 -4.36 2.67 0.63
N VAL A 79 -4.41 1.58 1.40
CA VAL A 79 -4.28 0.20 0.90
C VAL A 79 -5.41 -0.70 1.44
N ASN A 80 -6.08 -1.44 0.57
CA ASN A 80 -7.07 -2.43 0.99
C ASN A 80 -6.85 -3.80 0.31
N LEU A 81 -6.46 -4.79 1.09
CA LEU A 81 -6.21 -6.16 0.65
C LEU A 81 -7.36 -7.08 1.08
N VAL A 82 -7.96 -7.79 0.13
CA VAL A 82 -9.02 -8.78 0.40
C VAL A 82 -8.65 -10.11 -0.23
N ASP A 83 -8.64 -11.14 0.61
CA ASP A 83 -8.31 -12.53 0.26
C ASP A 83 -6.94 -12.63 -0.44
N CYS A 84 -6.01 -11.77 -0.02
CA CYS A 84 -4.65 -11.69 -0.53
C CYS A 84 -3.70 -12.41 0.41
N ARG A 85 -2.64 -13.02 -0.13
CA ARG A 85 -1.65 -13.75 0.68
C ARG A 85 -0.25 -13.66 0.12
N GLU A 86 0.74 -13.82 0.97
CA GLU A 86 2.16 -13.87 0.57
C GLU A 86 2.62 -12.59 -0.16
N ASN A 87 1.92 -11.47 0.03
CA ASN A 87 2.36 -10.18 -0.50
C ASN A 87 3.29 -9.49 0.50
N PHE A 88 4.23 -8.72 -0.02
CA PHE A 88 5.23 -8.00 0.76
C PHE A 88 5.01 -6.49 0.60
N LEU A 89 4.70 -5.82 1.70
CA LEU A 89 4.31 -4.41 1.74
C LEU A 89 5.13 -3.67 2.79
N TYR A 90 6.27 -3.11 2.41
CA TYR A 90 7.14 -2.34 3.31
C TYR A 90 7.69 -1.12 2.58
N HIS A 91 8.26 -0.16 3.30
CA HIS A 91 8.80 1.08 2.72
C HIS A 91 7.73 1.85 1.92
N ASN A 92 6.50 1.90 2.39
CA ASN A 92 5.46 2.77 1.84
C ASN A 92 5.12 3.88 2.83
N VAL A 93 4.62 5.00 2.31
CA VAL A 93 4.07 6.09 3.10
C VAL A 93 2.55 6.01 3.01
N LEU A 94 1.88 5.73 4.12
CA LEU A 94 0.43 5.77 4.22
C LEU A 94 0.05 6.95 5.11
N ALA A 95 -0.44 8.02 4.48
CA ALA A 95 -0.73 9.26 5.17
C ALA A 95 -2.09 9.82 4.79
N ASP A 96 -2.81 10.26 5.82
CA ASP A 96 -4.00 11.11 5.74
C ASP A 96 -5.14 10.50 4.90
N ASN A 97 -5.25 9.16 4.90
CA ASN A 97 -6.36 8.45 4.28
C ASN A 97 -7.56 8.43 5.23
N SER A 98 -8.74 8.83 4.75
CA SER A 98 -9.80 9.37 5.63
C SER A 98 -10.41 8.38 6.62
N ILE A 99 -10.74 7.15 6.22
CA ILE A 99 -11.33 6.16 7.15
C ILE A 99 -10.23 5.36 7.85
N GLN A 100 -9.21 4.90 7.11
CA GLN A 100 -8.06 4.19 7.66
C GLN A 100 -6.88 4.18 6.68
N ASN A 101 -5.64 4.08 7.18
CA ASN A 101 -4.48 3.98 6.27
C ASN A 101 -4.40 2.65 5.52
N ALA A 102 -4.73 1.53 6.17
CA ALA A 102 -4.80 0.23 5.51
C ALA A 102 -5.81 -0.71 6.14
N ALA A 103 -6.21 -1.75 5.40
CA ALA A 103 -6.85 -2.95 5.94
C ALA A 103 -6.44 -4.19 5.14
N ASP A 104 -6.33 -5.31 5.83
CA ASP A 104 -5.87 -6.58 5.28
C ASP A 104 -6.57 -7.73 6.01
N ASN A 105 -7.31 -8.59 5.32
CA ASN A 105 -7.93 -9.78 5.94
C ASN A 105 -7.09 -11.07 5.72
N GLY A 106 -5.94 -10.94 5.09
CA GLY A 106 -5.13 -12.00 4.53
C GLY A 106 -3.85 -12.31 5.30
N ALA A 107 -2.99 -13.14 4.72
CA ALA A 107 -1.69 -13.48 5.29
C ALA A 107 -0.58 -12.77 4.51
N ASN A 108 -0.41 -11.47 4.74
CA ASN A 108 0.61 -10.64 4.09
C ASN A 108 1.63 -10.16 5.11
N GLN A 109 2.78 -9.75 4.60
CA GLN A 109 3.89 -9.27 5.40
C GLN A 109 4.07 -7.77 5.19
N TRP A 110 3.95 -7.00 6.28
CA TRP A 110 3.94 -5.54 6.27
C TRP A 110 5.24 -4.90 6.80
N ASP A 111 6.25 -5.73 7.06
CA ASP A 111 7.57 -5.29 7.51
C ASP A 111 8.64 -6.25 7.00
N ALA A 112 9.84 -5.75 6.74
CA ALA A 112 10.99 -6.51 6.29
C ALA A 112 11.96 -6.86 7.44
N GLY A 113 11.43 -7.02 8.66
CA GLY A 113 12.21 -7.30 9.86
C GLY A 113 12.89 -6.08 10.49
N PRO A 114 13.56 -6.26 11.64
CA PRO A 114 14.03 -5.15 12.49
C PRO A 114 15.13 -4.28 11.88
N LYS A 115 15.89 -4.81 10.91
CA LYS A 115 16.98 -4.08 10.25
C LYS A 115 16.49 -3.24 9.08
N THR A 116 15.57 -3.78 8.29
CA THR A 116 15.04 -3.14 7.09
C THR A 116 13.85 -2.25 7.41
N GLY A 117 13.05 -2.64 8.41
CA GLY A 117 11.86 -1.91 8.85
C GLY A 117 10.61 -2.18 8.02
N GLY A 118 9.55 -1.43 8.33
CA GLY A 118 8.24 -1.51 7.70
C GLY A 118 7.86 -0.24 6.96
N ASN A 119 6.68 0.30 7.24
CA ASN A 119 6.09 1.45 6.56
C ASN A 119 6.02 2.67 7.49
N TYR A 120 5.77 3.84 6.90
CA TYR A 120 5.36 5.02 7.64
C TYR A 120 3.83 5.11 7.68
N TRP A 121 3.29 5.55 8.82
CA TRP A 121 1.86 5.63 9.08
C TRP A 121 1.53 6.96 9.76
N SER A 122 0.75 7.84 9.13
CA SER A 122 0.47 9.16 9.73
C SER A 122 -0.35 9.08 11.03
N ASP A 123 -1.09 7.98 11.23
CA ASP A 123 -1.94 7.70 12.38
C ASP A 123 -1.25 6.90 13.50
N HIS A 124 0.05 6.58 13.37
CA HIS A 124 0.77 5.77 14.35
C HIS A 124 2.20 6.26 14.52
N GLN A 125 2.37 7.16 15.47
CA GLN A 125 3.65 7.77 15.78
C GLN A 125 4.56 6.77 16.53
N VAL A 126 5.82 6.68 16.10
CA VAL A 126 6.85 5.85 16.72
C VAL A 126 8.15 6.62 16.83
N GLN A 127 9.09 6.10 17.63
CA GLN A 127 10.45 6.62 17.72
C GLN A 127 11.41 5.69 16.97
N GLY A 128 12.19 6.24 16.03
CA GLY A 128 13.20 5.53 15.25
C GLY A 128 12.80 5.18 13.81
N ASN A 129 13.82 4.92 13.00
CA ASN A 129 13.74 4.56 11.58
C ASN A 129 14.58 3.28 11.33
N PRO A 130 14.09 2.07 11.69
CA PRO A 130 12.74 1.76 12.15
C PRO A 130 12.54 1.88 13.67
N GLY A 131 11.30 2.11 14.08
CA GLY A 131 10.84 2.00 15.46
C GLY A 131 10.45 0.57 15.82
N SER A 132 10.14 0.34 17.10
CA SER A 132 9.79 -0.99 17.64
C SER A 132 8.35 -1.09 18.17
N ALA A 133 7.59 0.00 18.15
CA ALA A 133 6.19 0.00 18.52
C ALA A 133 5.34 -0.49 17.34
N ALA A 134 5.02 -1.79 17.35
CA ALA A 134 4.28 -2.43 16.27
C ALA A 134 2.91 -1.77 16.02
N ARG A 135 2.51 -1.75 14.74
CA ARG A 135 1.21 -1.26 14.28
C ARG A 135 0.38 -2.42 13.76
N ALA A 136 -0.76 -2.66 14.41
CA ALA A 136 -1.74 -3.61 13.91
C ALA A 136 -2.46 -3.02 12.68
N ILE A 137 -2.70 -3.84 11.67
CA ILE A 137 -3.51 -3.47 10.51
C ILE A 137 -4.92 -4.05 10.72
N PRO A 138 -5.98 -3.24 10.52
CA PRO A 138 -7.36 -3.69 10.66
C PRO A 138 -7.65 -5.01 9.93
N ALA A 139 -8.48 -5.84 10.58
CA ALA A 139 -8.80 -7.25 10.27
C ALA A 139 -7.65 -8.25 10.53
N LYS A 140 -6.48 -8.06 9.93
CA LYS A 140 -5.31 -8.94 10.04
C LYS A 140 -4.04 -8.21 9.55
N GLY A 141 -2.89 -8.68 10.02
CA GLY A 141 -1.58 -8.12 9.64
C GLY A 141 -1.00 -7.21 10.71
N VAL A 142 0.32 -7.10 10.69
CA VAL A 142 1.07 -6.26 11.62
C VAL A 142 2.32 -5.77 10.92
N ASP A 143 2.58 -4.47 11.04
CA ASP A 143 3.88 -3.88 10.78
C ASP A 143 4.61 -3.80 12.11
N ARG A 144 5.64 -4.63 12.31
CA ARG A 144 6.36 -4.68 13.58
C ARG A 144 7.39 -3.57 13.75
N TYR A 145 7.78 -2.94 12.65
CA TYR A 145 8.92 -2.04 12.60
C TYR A 145 8.61 -0.75 11.82
N PRO A 146 7.52 -0.04 12.16
CA PRO A 146 7.12 1.17 11.44
C PRO A 146 8.18 2.28 11.58
N PHE A 147 8.16 3.23 10.64
CA PHE A 147 9.09 4.36 10.62
C PHE A 147 8.49 5.59 11.30
N GLN A 148 9.35 6.33 12.03
CA GLN A 148 9.01 7.62 12.62
C GLN A 148 8.82 8.68 11.53
N ASP A 149 9.69 8.70 10.52
CA ASP A 149 9.68 9.72 9.47
C ASP A 149 9.19 9.14 8.14
N PRO A 150 8.39 9.90 7.36
CA PRO A 150 8.03 9.49 6.01
C PRO A 150 9.30 9.35 5.18
N TRP A 151 9.45 8.22 4.47
CA TRP A 151 10.63 7.87 3.69
C TRP A 151 11.94 7.69 4.49
N GLY A 152 11.88 7.47 5.82
CA GLY A 152 13.05 7.33 6.69
C GLY A 152 13.97 6.11 6.45
N TRP A 153 13.69 5.30 5.43
CA TRP A 153 14.51 4.15 4.99
C TRP A 153 15.53 4.49 3.88
N ARG A 154 15.60 5.76 3.47
CA ARG A 154 16.46 6.24 2.39
C ARG A 154 17.71 6.95 2.90
#